data_AF-A0A9W6BG42-F1
#
_entry.id   AF-A0A9W6BG42-F1
#
_cell.length_a   1.000
_cell.length_b   1.000
_cell.length_c   1.000
_cell.angle_alpha   90.00
_cell.angle_beta   90.00
_cell.angle_gamma   90.00
#
_symmetry.space_group_name_H-M   'P 1'
#
loop_
_entity.id
_entity.type
_entity.pdbx_description
1 polymer ?
#
loop_
_entity_poly.entity_id
_entity_poly.type
_entity_poly.pdbx_seq_one_letter_code
_entity_poly.pdbx_strand_id
1 'polypeptide(L)'
;MLAVSTRALRGRPWLARLLVTTPGGLCHAAATVNFDNDTQDALVDSLVKQGLVHSPRVDAVLRALDRRDFTFTHMGIPAHVSYRDSQVPIGQGQTICAPSFHAVCLELLADHATPGAAVLDVGAGSGYLTACLSLLVGPEGRAVAMERHERLVEQAGQGLFRGLAPILGDVRPQGGAHGVAASTSARSGGAPLRLHNIQIFHGNVLDDAALAAVGAAGGPFDAIHVGATAREVPRGLTELLRPGGRLVLPVGPPVGMQGLMVVDKAADGSLACSKVRDVKLPPLAPPNAERPL
;
A
#
# COMPACT_ATOMS: atom_id res chain seq x y z
N MET A 1 13.37 19.34 -14.30
CA MET A 1 12.45 20.04 -13.38
C MET A 1 11.04 19.72 -13.85
N LEU A 2 10.39 18.70 -13.29
CA LEU A 2 9.01 18.33 -13.67
C LEU A 2 8.08 19.39 -13.10
N ALA A 3 7.36 20.12 -13.97
CA ALA A 3 6.38 21.09 -13.54
C ALA A 3 5.28 20.38 -12.73
N VAL A 4 5.03 20.86 -11.50
CA VAL A 4 3.91 20.38 -10.67
C VAL A 4 2.62 20.77 -11.39
N SER A 5 2.02 19.80 -12.08
CA SER A 5 0.75 20.03 -12.78
C SER A 5 -0.39 20.05 -11.76
N THR A 6 -1.16 21.14 -11.73
CA THR A 6 -2.38 21.26 -10.90
C THR A 6 -3.53 20.38 -11.41
N ARG A 7 -3.33 19.67 -12.54
CA ARG A 7 -4.36 18.83 -13.17
C ARG A 7 -4.77 17.64 -12.29
N ALA A 8 -3.85 17.06 -11.52
CA ALA A 8 -4.15 15.95 -10.59
C ALA A 8 -5.00 16.36 -9.37
N LEU A 9 -5.13 17.66 -9.09
CA LEU A 9 -5.93 18.21 -7.99
C LEU A 9 -7.38 18.51 -8.40
N ARG A 10 -7.72 18.45 -9.71
CA ARG A 10 -9.09 18.69 -10.16
C ARG A 10 -10.02 17.63 -9.55
N GLY A 11 -11.08 18.10 -8.88
CA GLY A 11 -12.06 17.24 -8.21
C GLY A 11 -11.66 16.76 -6.80
N ARG A 12 -10.50 17.19 -6.27
CA ARG A 12 -9.99 16.74 -4.95
C ARG A 12 -9.62 17.92 -4.06
N PRO A 13 -10.60 18.78 -3.68
CA PRO A 13 -10.35 20.00 -2.90
C PRO A 13 -9.73 19.71 -1.53
N TRP A 14 -9.91 18.51 -0.99
CA TRP A 14 -9.29 18.08 0.25
C TRP A 14 -7.76 17.97 0.18
N LEU A 15 -7.18 17.68 -1.00
CA LEU A 15 -5.72 17.63 -1.20
C LEU A 15 -5.06 18.99 -0.96
N ALA A 16 -5.79 20.11 -1.12
CA ALA A 16 -5.28 21.45 -0.82
C ALA A 16 -4.86 21.62 0.65
N ARG A 17 -5.43 20.81 1.56
CA ARG A 17 -5.04 20.78 2.99
C ARG A 17 -3.77 20.00 3.26
N LEU A 18 -3.34 19.13 2.34
CA LEU A 18 -2.11 18.34 2.44
C LEU A 18 -0.92 18.99 1.74
N LEU A 19 -1.18 19.96 0.85
CA LEU A 19 -0.18 20.79 0.20
C LEU A 19 0.35 21.84 1.19
N VAL A 20 1.26 21.45 2.07
CA VAL A 20 2.02 22.40 2.89
C VAL A 20 3.09 23.03 2.00
N THR A 21 2.87 24.27 1.56
CA THR A 21 3.95 25.14 1.07
C THR A 21 4.22 26.22 2.11
N THR A 22 5.13 25.97 3.04
CA THR A 22 5.77 27.04 3.80
C THR A 22 7.08 27.44 3.12
N PRO A 23 7.30 28.72 2.79
CA PRO A 23 8.63 29.23 2.48
C PRO A 23 9.44 29.20 3.79
N GLY A 24 10.45 28.34 3.85
CA GLY A 24 11.23 28.10 5.07
C GLY A 24 10.95 26.71 5.62
N GLY A 25 11.88 25.80 5.35
CA GLY A 25 11.78 24.40 5.73
C GLY A 25 11.52 24.25 7.22
N LEU A 26 10.34 23.70 7.53
CA LEU A 26 9.98 22.92 8.70
C LEU A 26 8.53 22.48 8.45
N CYS A 27 8.36 21.26 7.94
CA CYS A 27 7.08 20.59 7.93
C CYS A 27 6.71 20.27 9.38
N HIS A 28 6.00 21.18 10.06
CA HIS A 28 5.28 20.82 11.26
C HIS A 28 4.14 19.90 10.82
N ALA A 29 4.30 18.60 11.03
CA ALA A 29 3.18 17.69 11.19
C ALA A 29 2.43 18.09 12.47
N ALA A 30 1.60 19.12 12.38
CA ALA A 30 0.59 19.43 13.38
C ALA A 30 -0.75 18.86 12.93
N ALA A 31 -0.76 17.59 12.51
CA ALA A 31 -1.93 16.77 12.84
C ALA A 31 -1.78 16.50 14.34
N THR A 32 -2.71 17.00 15.14
CA THR A 32 -2.78 16.67 16.56
C THR A 32 -2.81 15.15 16.64
N VAL A 33 -1.70 14.54 17.07
CA VAL A 33 -1.60 13.09 17.21
C VAL A 33 -2.64 12.71 18.26
N ASN A 34 -3.76 12.13 17.83
CA ASN A 34 -4.78 11.67 18.74
C ASN A 34 -4.26 10.38 19.38
N PHE A 35 -3.90 10.44 20.66
CA PHE A 35 -3.30 9.31 21.38
C PHE A 35 -4.33 8.28 21.85
N ASP A 36 -5.62 8.58 21.70
CA ASP A 36 -6.72 7.89 22.38
C ASP A 36 -7.54 6.95 21.46
N ASN A 37 -6.92 6.41 20.40
CA ASN A 37 -7.60 5.39 19.60
C ASN A 37 -7.40 4.01 20.24
N ASP A 38 -8.45 3.46 20.84
CA ASP A 38 -8.43 2.12 21.45
C ASP A 38 -9.15 1.06 20.59
N THR A 39 -9.84 1.47 19.52
CA THR A 39 -10.57 0.61 18.58
C THR A 39 -10.34 1.04 17.13
N GLN A 40 -10.64 0.13 16.19
CA GLN A 40 -10.60 0.44 14.76
C GLN A 40 -11.57 1.58 14.41
N ASP A 41 -12.79 1.59 14.95
CA ASP A 41 -13.75 2.68 14.70
C ASP A 41 -13.27 4.03 15.21
N ALA A 42 -12.71 4.10 16.43
CA ALA A 42 -12.16 5.34 16.96
C ALA A 42 -10.99 5.85 16.11
N LEU A 43 -10.16 4.94 15.59
CA LEU A 43 -9.13 5.27 14.62
C LEU A 43 -9.72 5.89 13.35
N VAL A 44 -10.73 5.26 12.73
CA VAL A 44 -11.33 5.78 11.50
C VAL A 44 -12.03 7.13 11.75
N ASP A 45 -12.75 7.27 12.86
CA ASP A 45 -13.38 8.53 13.27
C ASP A 45 -12.36 9.67 13.39
N SER A 46 -11.19 9.39 13.97
CA SER A 46 -10.08 10.35 14.05
C SER A 46 -9.59 10.76 12.65
N LEU A 47 -9.45 9.81 11.72
CA LEU A 47 -9.02 10.10 10.34
C LEU A 47 -10.06 10.93 9.56
N VAL A 48 -11.35 10.64 9.75
CA VAL A 48 -12.46 11.43 9.18
C VAL A 48 -12.45 12.85 9.76
N LYS A 49 -12.31 13.00 11.08
CA LYS A 49 -12.25 14.30 11.76
C LYS A 49 -11.06 15.14 11.30
N GLN A 50 -9.91 14.52 11.06
CA GLN A 50 -8.73 15.17 10.48
C GLN A 50 -8.91 15.56 9.01
N GLY A 51 -9.96 15.06 8.35
CA GLY A 51 -10.18 15.27 6.93
C GLY A 51 -9.13 14.54 6.09
N LEU A 52 -8.79 13.31 6.47
CA LEU A 52 -7.95 12.40 5.68
C LEU A 52 -8.78 11.29 5.01
N VAL A 53 -9.99 11.06 5.50
CA VAL A 53 -10.98 10.15 4.91
C VAL A 53 -12.24 10.96 4.61
N HIS A 54 -12.74 10.82 3.39
CA HIS A 54 -13.87 11.57 2.85
C HIS A 54 -14.82 10.69 2.05
N SER A 55 -14.29 9.69 1.36
CA SER A 55 -15.07 8.78 0.54
C SER A 55 -15.80 7.77 1.41
N PRO A 56 -17.13 7.62 1.27
CA PRO A 56 -17.87 6.57 1.97
C PRO A 56 -17.33 5.16 1.69
N ARG A 57 -16.75 4.93 0.50
CA ARG A 57 -16.11 3.65 0.15
C ARG A 57 -14.83 3.42 0.94
N VAL A 58 -14.02 4.47 1.15
CA VAL A 58 -12.75 4.36 1.91
C VAL A 58 -13.05 4.22 3.41
N ASP A 59 -14.00 4.99 3.95
CA ASP A 59 -14.45 4.85 5.34
C ASP A 59 -14.94 3.42 5.62
N ALA A 60 -15.86 2.89 4.78
CA ALA A 60 -16.39 1.54 4.95
C ALA A 60 -15.30 0.46 4.91
N VAL A 61 -14.33 0.57 3.99
CA VAL A 61 -13.21 -0.38 3.90
C VAL A 61 -12.31 -0.31 5.12
N LEU A 62 -11.98 0.89 5.61
CA LEU A 62 -11.14 1.04 6.79
C LEU A 62 -11.85 0.52 8.05
N ARG A 63 -13.16 0.68 8.19
CA ARG A 63 -13.92 0.13 9.33
C ARG A 63 -14.05 -1.39 9.28
N ALA A 64 -14.16 -1.95 8.08
CA ALA A 64 -14.31 -3.39 7.90
C ALA A 64 -13.06 -4.19 8.30
N LEU A 65 -11.86 -3.60 8.15
CA LEU A 65 -10.60 -4.25 8.43
C LEU A 65 -9.98 -3.79 9.74
N ASP A 66 -9.95 -4.67 10.74
CA ASP A 66 -9.22 -4.40 11.97
C ASP A 66 -7.71 -4.40 11.70
N ARG A 67 -7.08 -3.24 11.84
CA ARG A 67 -5.64 -3.05 11.65
C ARG A 67 -4.80 -3.96 12.56
N ARG A 68 -5.32 -4.34 13.73
CA ARG A 68 -4.66 -5.25 14.67
C ARG A 68 -4.36 -6.62 14.08
N ASP A 69 -5.13 -7.09 13.10
CA ASP A 69 -4.89 -8.38 12.46
C ASP A 69 -3.63 -8.39 11.59
N PHE A 70 -3.12 -7.20 11.27
CA PHE A 70 -1.98 -6.97 10.38
C PHE A 70 -0.73 -6.45 11.12
N THR A 71 -0.82 -6.16 12.42
CA THR A 71 0.32 -5.76 13.27
C THR A 71 0.98 -6.95 13.98
N PHE A 72 0.65 -8.18 13.56
CA PHE A 72 1.32 -9.43 13.96
C PHE A 72 1.43 -9.60 15.48
N THR A 73 0.32 -10.04 16.09
CA THR A 73 0.18 -10.26 17.54
C THR A 73 1.26 -11.13 18.18
N HIS A 74 1.92 -12.01 17.42
CA HIS A 74 3.04 -12.84 17.91
C HIS A 74 4.28 -12.03 18.33
N MET A 75 4.39 -10.75 17.94
CA MET A 75 5.43 -9.85 18.42
C MET A 75 5.07 -9.14 19.74
N GLY A 76 3.94 -9.47 20.36
CA GLY A 76 3.52 -8.91 21.65
C GLY A 76 3.12 -7.44 21.58
N ILE A 77 2.77 -6.93 20.39
CA ILE A 77 2.35 -5.53 20.21
C ILE A 77 0.98 -5.33 20.90
N PRO A 78 0.87 -4.42 21.88
CA PRO A 78 -0.41 -4.13 22.52
C PRO A 78 -1.45 -3.62 21.51
N ALA A 79 -2.72 -3.98 21.71
CA ALA A 79 -3.80 -3.61 20.79
C ALA A 79 -3.85 -2.10 20.53
N HIS A 80 -3.75 -1.27 21.59
CA HIS A 80 -3.75 0.19 21.47
C HIS A 80 -2.62 0.75 20.59
N VAL A 81 -1.46 0.07 20.49
CA VAL A 81 -0.36 0.50 19.60
C VAL A 81 -0.75 0.31 18.14
N SER A 82 -1.60 -0.67 17.83
CA SER A 82 -2.05 -0.95 16.46
C SER A 82 -2.94 0.16 15.91
N TYR A 83 -3.67 0.86 16.77
CA TYR A 83 -4.63 1.92 16.40
C TYR A 83 -4.06 3.34 16.48
N ARG A 84 -2.84 3.50 17.01
CA ARG A 84 -2.15 4.79 16.99
C ARG A 84 -1.79 5.18 15.55
N ASP A 85 -1.84 6.48 15.27
CA ASP A 85 -1.42 7.00 13.97
C ASP A 85 0.12 7.02 13.82
N SER A 86 0.72 5.83 13.85
CA SER A 86 2.16 5.64 13.83
C SER A 86 2.55 4.38 13.06
N GLN A 87 3.80 4.35 12.60
CA GLN A 87 4.38 3.13 12.05
C GLN A 87 4.60 2.09 13.15
N VAL A 88 4.38 0.82 12.82
CA VAL A 88 4.58 -0.29 13.76
C VAL A 88 5.51 -1.33 13.12
N PRO A 89 6.54 -1.85 13.81
CA PRO A 89 7.39 -2.90 13.27
C PRO A 89 6.60 -4.14 12.87
N ILE A 90 6.97 -4.76 11.75
CA ILE A 90 6.38 -6.01 11.24
C ILE A 90 7.42 -7.11 10.97
N GLY A 91 8.67 -6.88 11.34
CA GLY A 91 9.80 -7.78 11.07
C GLY A 91 10.57 -7.41 9.79
N GLN A 92 11.71 -8.08 9.55
CA GLN A 92 12.58 -7.84 8.39
C GLN A 92 13.06 -6.38 8.23
N GLY A 93 13.14 -5.64 9.33
CA GLY A 93 13.45 -4.20 9.33
C GLY A 93 12.35 -3.31 8.74
N GLN A 94 11.17 -3.88 8.44
CA GLN A 94 10.03 -3.17 7.87
C GLN A 94 9.02 -2.75 8.94
N THR A 95 8.19 -1.77 8.59
CA THR A 95 7.08 -1.29 9.39
C THR A 95 5.80 -1.28 8.56
N ILE A 96 4.66 -1.56 9.19
CA ILE A 96 3.36 -1.19 8.61
C ILE A 96 3.23 0.33 8.70
N CYS A 97 2.83 0.97 7.59
CA CYS A 97 2.69 2.43 7.53
C CYS A 97 1.61 2.94 8.49
N ALA A 98 1.73 4.20 8.91
CA ALA A 98 0.73 4.85 9.77
C ALA A 98 -0.67 4.84 9.11
N PRO A 99 -1.76 4.67 9.88
CA PRO A 99 -3.14 4.76 9.39
C PRO A 99 -3.42 5.96 8.48
N SER A 100 -2.93 7.16 8.81
CA SER A 100 -3.07 8.36 7.99
C SER A 100 -2.42 8.21 6.61
N PHE A 101 -1.31 7.48 6.51
CA PHE A 101 -0.69 7.18 5.22
C PHE A 101 -1.55 6.24 4.38
N HIS A 102 -2.10 5.17 4.98
CA HIS A 102 -3.02 4.29 4.26
C HIS A 102 -4.29 5.01 3.81
N ALA A 103 -4.89 5.84 4.67
CA ALA A 103 -6.07 6.64 4.31
C ALA A 103 -5.81 7.53 3.09
N VAL A 104 -4.70 8.28 3.10
CA VAL A 104 -4.33 9.13 1.96
C VAL A 104 -4.12 8.31 0.69
N CYS A 105 -3.40 7.19 0.74
CA CYS A 105 -3.19 6.34 -0.43
C CYS A 105 -4.50 5.76 -0.98
N LEU A 106 -5.40 5.30 -0.10
CA LEU A 106 -6.71 4.78 -0.49
C LEU A 106 -7.56 5.85 -1.16
N GLU A 107 -7.64 7.06 -0.59
CA GLU A 107 -8.35 8.19 -1.19
C GLU A 107 -7.74 8.61 -2.54
N LEU A 108 -6.41 8.56 -2.65
CA LEU A 108 -5.72 8.85 -3.92
C LEU A 108 -6.08 7.85 -5.03
N LEU A 109 -6.31 6.59 -4.67
CA LEU A 109 -6.56 5.48 -5.59
C LEU A 109 -8.06 5.15 -5.77
N ALA A 110 -8.97 5.62 -4.92
CA ALA A 110 -10.37 5.16 -4.86
C ALA A 110 -11.17 5.31 -6.17
N ASP A 111 -10.88 6.34 -6.96
CA ASP A 111 -11.53 6.57 -8.26
C ASP A 111 -11.06 5.59 -9.36
N HIS A 112 -9.93 4.92 -9.14
CA HIS A 112 -9.35 3.95 -10.08
C HIS A 112 -9.49 2.51 -9.54
N ALA A 113 -9.44 2.32 -8.22
CA ALA A 113 -9.77 1.07 -7.54
C ALA A 113 -11.31 0.92 -7.42
N THR A 114 -11.99 0.81 -8.56
CA THR A 114 -13.44 0.63 -8.65
C THR A 114 -13.83 -0.85 -8.69
N PRO A 115 -15.09 -1.23 -8.43
CA PRO A 115 -15.51 -2.62 -8.51
C PRO A 115 -15.17 -3.25 -9.86
N GLY A 116 -14.52 -4.42 -9.86
CA GLY A 116 -14.04 -5.10 -11.06
C GLY A 116 -12.65 -4.65 -11.56
N ALA A 117 -12.05 -3.61 -10.96
CA ALA A 117 -10.72 -3.13 -11.35
C ALA A 117 -9.60 -4.10 -10.96
N ALA A 118 -8.48 -4.00 -11.67
CA ALA A 118 -7.23 -4.66 -11.32
C ALA A 118 -6.28 -3.67 -10.65
N VAL A 119 -5.78 -4.02 -9.46
CA VAL A 119 -4.88 -3.17 -8.67
C VAL A 119 -3.62 -3.92 -8.28
N LEU A 120 -2.50 -3.19 -8.19
CA LEU A 120 -1.20 -3.69 -7.77
C LEU A 120 -0.70 -2.97 -6.51
N ASP A 121 -0.29 -3.73 -5.50
CA ASP A 121 0.38 -3.23 -4.29
C ASP A 121 1.84 -3.71 -4.23
N VAL A 122 2.79 -2.80 -4.43
CA VAL A 122 4.22 -3.09 -4.41
C VAL A 122 4.80 -2.79 -3.04
N GLY A 123 5.44 -3.77 -2.42
CA GLY A 123 5.88 -3.70 -1.02
C GLY A 123 4.72 -3.94 -0.06
N ALA A 124 4.01 -5.05 -0.26
CA ALA A 124 2.80 -5.38 0.48
C ALA A 124 3.00 -5.42 2.01
N GLY A 125 4.21 -5.78 2.47
CA GLY A 125 4.59 -5.76 3.88
C GLY A 125 3.64 -6.60 4.74
N SER A 126 2.80 -5.92 5.52
CA SER A 126 1.80 -6.58 6.38
C SER A 126 0.60 -7.18 5.63
N GLY A 127 0.37 -6.77 4.37
CA GLY A 127 -0.83 -7.09 3.60
C GLY A 127 -2.05 -6.20 3.89
N TYR A 128 -1.98 -5.25 4.83
CA TYR A 128 -3.12 -4.40 5.22
C TYR A 128 -3.67 -3.57 4.04
N LEU A 129 -2.80 -2.88 3.31
CA LEU A 129 -3.25 -2.05 2.19
C LEU A 129 -3.73 -2.91 1.01
N THR A 130 -3.07 -4.05 0.76
CA THR A 130 -3.55 -5.07 -0.19
C THR A 130 -4.98 -5.52 0.16
N ALA A 131 -5.27 -5.78 1.45
CA ALA A 131 -6.61 -6.12 1.93
C ALA A 131 -7.62 -5.01 1.64
N CYS A 132 -7.26 -3.77 1.97
CA CYS A 132 -8.11 -2.61 1.72
C CYS A 132 -8.43 -2.45 0.22
N LEU A 133 -7.42 -2.55 -0.63
CA LEU A 133 -7.56 -2.48 -2.09
C LEU A 133 -8.44 -3.61 -2.62
N SER A 134 -8.31 -4.83 -2.09
CA SER A 134 -9.15 -5.97 -2.47
C SER A 134 -10.64 -5.75 -2.18
N LEU A 135 -10.96 -5.11 -1.06
CA LEU A 135 -12.35 -4.75 -0.71
C LEU A 135 -12.87 -3.61 -1.59
N LEU A 136 -12.04 -2.63 -1.94
CA LEU A 136 -12.44 -1.54 -2.83
C LEU A 136 -12.82 -2.04 -4.23
N VAL A 137 -12.04 -2.98 -4.79
CA VAL A 137 -12.29 -3.54 -6.12
C VAL A 137 -13.35 -4.65 -6.12
N GLY A 138 -13.77 -5.10 -4.94
CA GLY A 138 -14.84 -6.09 -4.79
C GLY A 138 -14.48 -7.48 -5.36
N PRO A 139 -15.42 -8.44 -5.28
CA PRO A 139 -15.17 -9.84 -5.62
C PRO A 139 -14.79 -10.09 -7.09
N GLU A 140 -15.32 -9.28 -8.01
CA GLU A 140 -15.00 -9.35 -9.44
C GLU A 140 -13.68 -8.65 -9.80
N GLY A 141 -13.17 -7.81 -8.89
CA GLY A 141 -11.89 -7.14 -9.07
C GLY A 141 -10.72 -8.05 -8.75
N ARG A 142 -9.50 -7.53 -8.92
CA ARG A 142 -8.27 -8.28 -8.67
C ARG A 142 -7.25 -7.45 -7.93
N ALA A 143 -6.78 -7.95 -6.80
CA ALA A 143 -5.66 -7.36 -6.08
C ALA A 143 -4.42 -8.25 -6.24
N VAL A 144 -3.39 -7.72 -6.89
CA VAL A 144 -2.07 -8.36 -6.97
C VAL A 144 -1.11 -7.62 -6.06
N ALA A 145 -0.26 -8.34 -5.38
CA ALA A 145 0.72 -7.79 -4.45
C ALA A 145 2.09 -8.42 -4.68
N MET A 146 3.14 -7.65 -4.41
CA MET A 146 4.52 -8.14 -4.45
C MET A 146 5.29 -7.71 -3.22
N GLU A 147 6.00 -8.66 -2.63
CA GLU A 147 6.83 -8.47 -1.44
C GLU A 147 8.15 -9.21 -1.61
N ARG A 148 9.26 -8.55 -1.26
CA ARG A 148 10.62 -9.07 -1.47
C ARG A 148 11.08 -10.00 -0.35
N HIS A 149 10.44 -9.94 0.81
CA HIS A 149 10.77 -10.77 1.96
C HIS A 149 9.79 -11.95 2.06
N GLU A 150 10.28 -13.16 1.84
CA GLU A 150 9.51 -14.40 1.97
C GLU A 150 8.70 -14.48 3.28
N ARG A 151 9.33 -14.16 4.42
CA ARG A 151 8.64 -14.15 5.72
C ARG A 151 7.48 -13.14 5.78
N LEU A 152 7.61 -11.98 5.13
CA LEU A 152 6.52 -11.00 5.08
C LEU A 152 5.40 -11.47 4.14
N VAL A 153 5.69 -12.23 3.07
CA VAL A 153 4.66 -12.86 2.22
C VAL A 153 3.80 -13.82 3.04
N GLU A 154 4.44 -14.69 3.84
CA GLU A 154 3.74 -15.63 4.72
C GLU A 154 2.88 -14.88 5.75
N GLN A 155 3.48 -13.89 6.44
CA GLN A 155 2.77 -13.14 7.47
C GLN A 155 1.63 -12.28 6.89
N ALA A 156 1.81 -11.70 5.70
CA ALA A 156 0.75 -11.00 4.96
C ALA A 156 -0.40 -11.94 4.62
N GLY A 157 -0.10 -13.16 4.16
CA GLY A 157 -1.09 -14.20 3.95
C GLY A 157 -1.93 -14.50 5.20
N GLN A 158 -1.27 -14.60 6.35
CA GLN A 158 -1.97 -14.80 7.62
C GLN A 158 -2.80 -13.58 8.04
N GLY A 159 -2.30 -12.36 7.83
CA GLY A 159 -3.04 -11.12 8.09
C GLY A 159 -4.28 -11.01 7.22
N LEU A 160 -4.15 -11.29 5.92
CA LEU A 160 -5.27 -11.36 4.99
C LEU A 160 -6.30 -12.39 5.42
N PHE A 161 -5.89 -13.61 5.78
CA PHE A 161 -6.80 -14.63 6.26
C PHE A 161 -7.56 -14.17 7.51
N ARG A 162 -6.86 -13.65 8.54
CA ARG A 162 -7.48 -13.16 9.78
C ARG A 162 -8.46 -12.01 9.52
N GLY A 163 -8.04 -11.01 8.77
CA GLY A 163 -8.83 -9.80 8.54
C GLY A 163 -9.99 -9.98 7.55
N LEU A 164 -9.85 -10.85 6.54
CA LEU A 164 -10.87 -11.02 5.50
C LEU A 164 -11.81 -12.21 5.74
N ALA A 165 -11.41 -13.26 6.46
CA ALA A 165 -12.29 -14.39 6.71
C ALA A 165 -13.63 -14.00 7.39
N PRO A 166 -13.67 -13.06 8.37
CA PRO A 166 -14.93 -12.59 8.94
C PRO A 166 -15.83 -11.85 7.95
N ILE A 167 -15.25 -11.28 6.88
CA ILE A 167 -15.95 -10.44 5.90
C ILE A 167 -16.43 -11.27 4.71
N LEU A 168 -15.57 -12.16 4.20
CA LEU A 168 -15.77 -12.88 2.93
C LEU A 168 -16.21 -14.34 3.12
N GLY A 169 -16.20 -14.89 4.35
CA GLY A 169 -16.52 -16.30 4.59
C GLY A 169 -15.30 -17.23 4.42
N ASP A 170 -15.50 -18.48 3.99
CA ASP A 170 -14.49 -19.57 3.94
C ASP A 170 -13.30 -19.26 2.98
N VAL A 171 -12.42 -18.33 3.36
CA VAL A 171 -11.21 -17.93 2.62
C VAL A 171 -10.15 -19.02 2.83
N ARG A 172 -10.01 -19.97 1.90
CA ARG A 172 -8.93 -20.97 1.97
C ARG A 172 -7.71 -20.52 1.17
N PRO A 173 -6.49 -20.53 1.74
CA PRO A 173 -5.27 -20.38 0.96
C PRO A 173 -5.15 -21.50 -0.07
N GLN A 174 -4.95 -21.14 -1.34
CA GLN A 174 -4.68 -22.09 -2.42
C GLN A 174 -3.28 -21.84 -3.00
N GLY A 175 -2.38 -22.82 -2.86
CA GLY A 175 -0.98 -22.80 -3.32
C GLY A 175 -0.01 -23.45 -2.32
N GLY A 176 0.65 -24.56 -2.70
CA GLY A 176 1.52 -25.39 -1.84
C GLY A 176 2.94 -24.84 -1.68
N ALA A 177 3.71 -25.16 -0.63
CA ALA A 177 3.77 -26.44 0.08
C ALA A 177 3.90 -26.29 1.61
N HIS A 178 3.30 -27.26 2.30
CA HIS A 178 3.28 -27.48 3.75
C HIS A 178 2.49 -26.48 4.58
N GLY A 179 1.72 -27.05 5.52
CA GLY A 179 0.85 -26.32 6.41
C GLY A 179 1.60 -25.33 7.29
N VAL A 180 0.84 -24.73 8.21
CA VAL A 180 1.36 -23.97 9.33
C VAL A 180 2.36 -24.83 10.11
N ALA A 181 3.62 -24.82 9.69
CA ALA A 181 4.78 -25.36 10.37
C ALA A 181 6.02 -24.77 9.71
N ALA A 182 6.74 -23.96 10.48
CA ALA A 182 8.05 -23.47 10.13
C ALA A 182 8.97 -24.63 9.68
N SER A 183 9.47 -24.59 8.45
CA SER A 183 10.74 -25.24 8.12
C SER A 183 11.41 -24.61 6.91
N THR A 184 12.55 -23.98 7.21
CA THR A 184 13.72 -23.73 6.38
C THR A 184 13.82 -24.55 5.07
N SER A 185 13.88 -23.87 3.92
CA SER A 185 15.02 -23.90 2.99
C SER A 185 14.69 -23.13 1.71
N ALA A 186 15.63 -22.29 1.28
CA ALA A 186 15.59 -21.43 0.10
C ALA A 186 15.06 -22.12 -1.17
N ARG A 187 13.95 -21.61 -1.71
CA ARG A 187 13.65 -21.67 -3.15
C ARG A 187 13.10 -20.32 -3.60
N SER A 188 13.95 -19.51 -4.23
CA SER A 188 13.54 -18.37 -5.04
C SER A 188 12.71 -18.89 -6.23
N GLY A 189 11.39 -18.74 -6.16
CA GLY A 189 10.46 -19.15 -7.24
C GLY A 189 9.21 -19.93 -6.80
N GLY A 190 8.70 -19.73 -5.59
CA GLY A 190 7.43 -20.33 -5.15
C GLY A 190 6.22 -19.78 -5.91
N ALA A 191 5.19 -20.60 -6.11
CA ALA A 191 3.90 -20.17 -6.67
C ALA A 191 3.26 -19.07 -5.79
N PRO A 192 2.53 -18.10 -6.37
CA PRO A 192 1.93 -17.01 -5.59
C PRO A 192 0.91 -17.55 -4.59
N LEU A 193 0.86 -16.93 -3.41
CA LEU A 193 -0.19 -17.22 -2.43
C LEU A 193 -1.50 -16.62 -2.93
N ARG A 194 -2.54 -17.45 -3.10
CA ARG A 194 -3.87 -17.00 -3.51
C ARG A 194 -4.86 -17.07 -2.36
N LEU A 195 -5.53 -15.95 -2.10
CA LEU A 195 -6.63 -15.81 -1.15
C LEU A 195 -7.75 -15.04 -1.84
N HIS A 196 -8.88 -15.69 -2.12
CA HIS A 196 -10.00 -15.06 -2.82
C HIS A 196 -9.56 -14.46 -4.19
N ASN A 197 -9.76 -13.16 -4.39
CA ASN A 197 -9.33 -12.38 -5.55
C ASN A 197 -7.96 -11.69 -5.35
N ILE A 198 -7.19 -12.16 -4.37
CA ILE A 198 -5.87 -11.64 -4.00
C ILE A 198 -4.79 -12.65 -4.39
N GLN A 199 -3.70 -12.16 -4.98
CA GLN A 199 -2.49 -12.93 -5.24
C GLN A 199 -1.26 -12.17 -4.72
N ILE A 200 -0.47 -12.81 -3.84
CA ILE A 200 0.80 -12.24 -3.35
C ILE A 200 1.97 -13.02 -3.95
N PHE A 201 2.86 -12.29 -4.60
CA PHE A 201 4.12 -12.79 -5.15
C PHE A 201 5.28 -12.51 -4.20
N HIS A 202 6.11 -13.53 -3.95
CA HIS A 202 7.44 -13.32 -3.42
C HIS A 202 8.37 -12.91 -4.57
N GLY A 203 8.83 -11.67 -4.57
CA GLY A 203 9.67 -11.14 -5.65
C GLY A 203 10.09 -9.69 -5.44
N ASN A 204 11.04 -9.24 -6.25
CA ASN A 204 11.45 -7.85 -6.27
C ASN A 204 10.90 -7.19 -7.53
N VAL A 205 10.18 -6.08 -7.38
CA VAL A 205 9.61 -5.34 -8.52
C VAL A 205 10.65 -4.75 -9.47
N LEU A 206 11.91 -4.64 -9.02
CA LEU A 206 13.04 -4.20 -9.83
C LEU A 206 13.64 -5.34 -10.68
N ASP A 207 13.16 -6.56 -10.51
CA ASP A 207 13.50 -7.70 -11.37
C ASP A 207 12.47 -7.85 -12.49
N ASP A 208 12.94 -7.91 -13.74
CA ASP A 208 12.08 -7.94 -14.93
C ASP A 208 11.20 -9.20 -14.97
N ALA A 209 11.71 -10.35 -14.52
CA ALA A 209 10.95 -11.60 -14.52
C ALA A 209 9.84 -11.57 -13.47
N ALA A 210 10.12 -11.05 -12.27
CA ALA A 210 9.11 -10.84 -11.23
C ALA A 210 8.04 -9.82 -11.67
N LEU A 211 8.46 -8.73 -12.32
CA LEU A 211 7.55 -7.73 -12.87
C LEU A 211 6.64 -8.32 -13.96
N ALA A 212 7.20 -9.12 -14.86
CA ALA A 212 6.45 -9.84 -15.89
C ALA A 212 5.45 -10.85 -15.30
N ALA A 213 5.82 -11.57 -14.25
CA ALA A 213 4.94 -12.51 -13.56
C ALA A 213 3.73 -11.79 -12.94
N VAL A 214 3.94 -10.65 -12.29
CA VAL A 214 2.85 -9.80 -11.77
C VAL A 214 1.98 -9.24 -12.90
N GLY A 215 2.59 -8.82 -14.00
CA GLY A 215 1.88 -8.38 -15.20
C GLY A 215 0.97 -9.47 -15.76
N ALA A 216 1.44 -10.72 -15.85
CA ALA A 216 0.64 -11.85 -16.32
C ALA A 216 -0.52 -12.21 -15.37
N ALA A 217 -0.38 -11.96 -14.07
CA ALA A 217 -1.38 -12.33 -13.06
C ALA A 217 -2.62 -11.42 -13.04
N GLY A 218 -2.45 -10.14 -13.40
CA GLY A 218 -3.55 -9.17 -13.35
C GLY A 218 -3.32 -7.86 -14.09
N GLY A 219 -2.18 -7.70 -14.77
CA GLY A 219 -1.88 -6.52 -15.55
C GLY A 219 -2.59 -6.52 -16.92
N PRO A 220 -2.67 -5.34 -17.57
CA PRO A 220 -2.34 -4.03 -17.02
C PRO A 220 -3.34 -3.61 -15.92
N PHE A 221 -2.89 -2.77 -14.99
CA PHE A 221 -3.63 -2.38 -13.78
C PHE A 221 -4.30 -1.00 -13.92
N ASP A 222 -5.47 -0.84 -13.32
CA ASP A 222 -6.18 0.43 -13.21
C ASP A 222 -5.55 1.33 -12.14
N ALA A 223 -5.05 0.73 -11.05
CA ALA A 223 -4.39 1.46 -9.97
C ALA A 223 -3.15 0.70 -9.45
N ILE A 224 -2.07 1.42 -9.17
CA ILE A 224 -0.84 0.88 -8.61
C ILE A 224 -0.44 1.70 -7.38
N HIS A 225 -0.13 1.01 -6.29
CA HIS A 225 0.49 1.58 -5.09
C HIS A 225 1.92 1.05 -4.93
N VAL A 226 2.82 1.89 -4.40
CA VAL A 226 4.15 1.47 -3.96
C VAL A 226 4.39 1.94 -2.53
N GLY A 227 4.55 0.99 -1.60
CA GLY A 227 4.80 1.21 -0.17
C GLY A 227 6.25 1.52 0.19
N ALA A 228 7.12 1.72 -0.80
CA ALA A 228 8.53 2.01 -0.64
C ALA A 228 8.98 3.10 -1.63
N THR A 229 10.06 3.79 -1.30
CA THR A 229 10.51 4.96 -2.05
C THR A 229 11.38 4.59 -3.22
N ALA A 230 10.96 4.97 -4.42
CA ALA A 230 11.78 4.89 -5.61
C ALA A 230 12.61 6.17 -5.81
N ARG A 231 13.80 6.04 -6.41
CA ARG A 231 14.63 7.21 -6.75
C ARG A 231 13.95 8.09 -7.81
N GLU A 232 13.27 7.46 -8.74
CA GLU A 232 12.48 8.05 -9.82
C GLU A 232 11.28 7.16 -10.10
N VAL A 233 10.32 7.63 -10.90
CA VAL A 233 9.14 6.85 -11.26
C VAL A 233 9.56 5.63 -12.10
N PRO A 234 9.38 4.38 -11.63
CA PRO A 234 9.88 3.21 -12.35
C PRO A 234 9.12 2.98 -13.64
N ARG A 235 9.83 2.94 -14.78
CA ARG A 235 9.24 2.72 -16.11
C ARG A 235 8.39 1.46 -16.16
N GLY A 236 8.90 0.34 -15.63
CA GLY A 236 8.18 -0.93 -15.63
C GLY A 236 6.81 -0.86 -14.95
N LEU A 237 6.66 -0.06 -13.88
CA LEU A 237 5.36 0.16 -13.25
C LEU A 237 4.42 1.01 -14.10
N THR A 238 4.95 2.03 -14.78
CA THR A 238 4.14 2.86 -15.70
C THR A 238 3.71 2.10 -16.96
N GLU A 239 4.46 1.08 -17.38
CA GLU A 239 4.12 0.18 -18.48
C GLU A 239 3.01 -0.80 -18.08
N LEU A 240 3.02 -1.28 -16.84
CA LEU A 240 1.94 -2.06 -16.26
C LEU A 240 0.65 -1.27 -15.98
N LEU A 241 0.68 0.06 -16.08
CA LEU A 241 -0.49 0.90 -15.86
C LEU A 241 -1.35 1.00 -17.14
N ARG A 242 -2.67 0.82 -17.01
CA ARG A 242 -3.63 1.05 -18.10
C ARG A 242 -3.64 2.52 -18.51
N PRO A 243 -3.94 2.84 -19.79
CA PRO A 243 -4.36 4.19 -20.14
C PRO A 243 -5.59 4.59 -19.31
N GLY A 244 -5.54 5.77 -18.68
CA GLY A 244 -6.50 6.23 -17.68
C GLY A 244 -6.22 5.77 -16.24
N GLY A 245 -5.22 4.91 -16.04
CA GLY A 245 -4.84 4.40 -14.73
C GLY A 245 -4.00 5.37 -13.90
N ARG A 246 -3.87 5.07 -12.61
CA ARG A 246 -3.11 5.88 -11.64
C ARG A 246 -2.08 5.07 -10.86
N LEU A 247 -0.90 5.64 -10.71
CA LEU A 247 0.16 5.16 -9.84
C LEU A 247 0.38 6.14 -8.68
N VAL A 248 0.44 5.64 -7.45
CA VAL A 248 0.78 6.39 -6.24
C VAL A 248 2.04 5.80 -5.61
N LEU A 249 3.09 6.61 -5.48
CA LEU A 249 4.38 6.17 -4.95
C LEU A 249 5.17 7.30 -4.30
N PRO A 250 5.99 7.03 -3.27
CA PRO A 250 7.02 7.95 -2.83
C PRO A 250 8.17 8.00 -3.83
N VAL A 251 8.59 9.22 -4.19
CA VAL A 251 9.76 9.49 -5.03
C VAL A 251 10.71 10.44 -4.32
N GLY A 252 11.99 10.08 -4.25
CA GLY A 252 13.01 10.93 -3.64
C GLY A 252 14.32 10.20 -3.37
N PRO A 253 15.29 10.87 -2.75
CA PRO A 253 16.54 10.24 -2.36
C PRO A 253 16.30 9.10 -1.34
N PRO A 254 17.16 8.06 -1.32
CA PRO A 254 17.04 6.96 -0.33
C PRO A 254 17.14 7.44 1.12
N VAL A 255 17.91 8.51 1.35
CA VAL A 255 18.05 9.19 2.64
C VAL A 255 17.62 10.64 2.44
N GLY A 256 16.58 11.07 3.16
CA GLY A 256 16.08 12.45 3.11
C GLY A 256 14.56 12.53 2.94
N MET A 257 14.08 13.74 2.64
CA MET A 257 12.67 14.02 2.39
C MET A 257 12.27 13.52 1.00
N GLN A 258 11.15 12.81 0.92
CA GLN A 258 10.62 12.21 -0.29
C GLN A 258 9.24 12.81 -0.57
N GLY A 259 8.86 12.92 -1.84
CA GLY A 259 7.51 13.36 -2.21
C GLY A 259 6.62 12.16 -2.47
N LEU A 260 5.45 12.08 -1.82
CA LEU A 260 4.39 11.20 -2.28
C LEU A 260 3.85 11.75 -3.59
N MET A 261 4.02 11.00 -4.67
CA MET A 261 3.65 11.38 -6.03
C MET A 261 2.41 10.63 -6.48
N VAL A 262 1.57 11.32 -7.25
CA VAL A 262 0.51 10.75 -8.09
C VAL A 262 0.97 10.85 -9.53
N VAL A 263 0.87 9.74 -10.26
CA VAL A 263 1.19 9.63 -11.68
C VAL A 263 -0.04 9.12 -12.41
N ASP A 264 -0.65 9.97 -13.22
CA ASP A 264 -1.79 9.62 -14.07
C ASP A 264 -1.31 9.33 -15.49
N LYS A 265 -1.75 8.21 -16.08
CA LYS A 265 -1.46 7.86 -17.47
C LYS A 265 -2.64 8.25 -18.35
N ALA A 266 -2.42 9.13 -19.32
CA ALA A 266 -3.44 9.52 -20.27
C ALA A 266 -3.71 8.43 -21.31
N ALA A 267 -4.78 8.60 -22.10
CA ALA A 267 -5.16 7.67 -23.16
C ALA A 267 -4.06 7.50 -24.24
N ASP A 268 -3.27 8.55 -24.50
CA ASP A 268 -2.13 8.55 -25.43
C ASP A 268 -0.84 7.98 -24.82
N GLY A 269 -0.89 7.51 -23.57
CA GLY A 269 0.25 6.98 -22.83
C GLY A 269 1.13 8.03 -22.16
N SER A 270 0.87 9.33 -22.34
CA SER A 270 1.60 10.39 -21.65
C SER A 270 1.35 10.37 -20.14
N LEU A 271 2.37 10.73 -19.36
CA LEU A 271 2.32 10.70 -17.89
C LEU A 271 2.21 12.12 -17.32
N ALA A 272 1.25 12.33 -16.43
CA ALA A 272 1.14 13.55 -15.62
C ALA A 272 1.51 13.24 -14.17
N CYS A 273 2.55 13.89 -13.66
CA CYS A 273 3.06 13.68 -12.31
C CYS A 273 2.77 14.88 -11.41
N SER A 274 2.28 14.63 -10.20
CA SER A 274 1.99 15.66 -9.20
C SER A 274 2.43 15.22 -7.81
N LYS A 275 3.11 16.11 -7.07
CA LYS A 275 3.48 15.87 -5.67
C LYS A 275 2.28 16.20 -4.77
N VAL A 276 1.95 15.30 -3.86
CA VAL A 276 0.84 15.45 -2.90
C VAL A 276 1.34 15.99 -1.56
N ARG A 277 2.35 15.35 -0.99
CA ARG A 277 2.93 15.74 0.32
C ARG A 277 4.32 15.17 0.48
N ASP A 278 5.01 15.61 1.53
CA ASP A 278 6.24 14.97 1.96
C ASP A 278 5.98 13.71 2.78
N VAL A 279 6.83 12.70 2.59
CA VAL A 279 6.81 11.42 3.31
C VAL A 279 8.23 10.94 3.58
N LYS A 280 8.34 9.95 4.47
CA LYS A 280 9.58 9.23 4.75
C LYS A 280 9.28 7.73 4.84
N LEU A 281 9.69 7.00 3.82
CA LEU A 281 9.53 5.56 3.72
C LEU A 281 10.87 4.88 3.36
N PRO A 282 11.01 3.57 3.68
CA PRO A 282 12.17 2.79 3.27
C PRO A 282 12.35 2.80 1.74
N PRO A 283 13.59 2.72 1.24
CA PRO A 283 13.83 2.69 -0.20
C PRO A 283 13.34 1.37 -0.82
N LEU A 284 12.89 1.46 -2.06
CA LEU A 284 12.70 0.32 -2.94
C LEU A 284 14.08 -0.24 -3.30
N ALA A 285 14.51 -1.23 -2.53
CA ALA A 285 15.88 -1.71 -2.57
C ALA A 285 16.04 -2.90 -3.54
N PRO A 286 17.20 -3.03 -4.21
CA PRO A 286 17.48 -4.20 -5.05
C PRO A 286 17.54 -5.49 -4.21
N PRO A 287 17.52 -6.67 -4.86
CA PRO A 287 17.78 -7.94 -4.18
C PRO A 287 19.12 -7.84 -3.42
N ASN A 288 19.16 -8.27 -2.16
CA ASN A 288 20.35 -8.29 -1.29
C ASN A 288 20.90 -6.94 -0.77
N ALA A 289 20.22 -5.82 -0.99
CA ALA A 289 20.58 -4.60 -0.28
C ALA A 289 20.28 -4.75 1.23
N GLU A 290 21.33 -4.73 2.05
CA GLU A 290 21.20 -4.53 3.50
C GLU A 290 20.75 -3.09 3.76
N ARG A 291 19.97 -2.88 4.83
CA ARG A 291 19.58 -1.52 5.24
C ARG A 291 20.87 -0.80 5.68
N PRO A 292 21.21 0.38 5.14
CA PRO A 292 22.27 1.17 5.74
C PRO A 292 21.90 1.45 7.20
N LEU A 293 22.84 1.17 8.10
CA LEU A 293 22.73 1.38 9.56
C LEU A 293 22.35 2.83 9.89
#